data_AF-A0A140EC06-F1
#
_entry.id   AF-A0A140EC06-F1
#
_cell.length_a   1.000
_cell.length_b   1.000
_cell.length_c   1.000
_cell.angle_alpha   90.00
_cell.angle_beta   90.00
_cell.angle_gamma   90.00
#
_symmetry.space_group_name_H-M   'P 1'
#
loop_
_entity.id
_entity.type
_entity.pdbx_description
1 polymer ?
#
loop_
_entity_poly.entity_id
_entity_poly.type
_entity_poly.pdbx_seq_one_letter_code
_entity_poly.pdbx_strand_id
1 'polypeptide(L)'
;MGFGGINTHVVLDEPASRRRTAPGRRSATLAHSLQDAELLVVDADSPKALRTRLAEIAAFVATVSYGQVADLAATLQRELRGLPHRAAVVVTSPEDAERRLTHLADLLEAGENAYTAADGRSFLGRATGRARVGFLFPGQGSGQGTGGGALRRRFPEVAEVFDRAALPATGDMVATDVAQPRIATGSAAGLRVLDSLRLEASVAVGHSLGELSALHWAGALDEETLLQAARVRGRAMAEHSASGTMASLGAKPERAEELITGLDVVIAGYNGPEQTVVAGPVGDIEEVQRRAERSEIACTRLNVSHAFHSPL
;
A
#
# COMPACT_ATOMS: atom_id res chain seq x y z
N MET A 1 47.60 -39.33 -5.13
CA MET A 1 48.96 -39.21 -5.68
C MET A 1 48.85 -39.26 -7.19
N GLY A 2 49.34 -38.24 -7.90
CA GLY A 2 49.30 -38.21 -9.37
C GLY A 2 50.40 -39.06 -9.99
N PHE A 3 50.14 -39.64 -11.17
CA PHE A 3 51.02 -40.58 -11.90
C PHE A 3 52.39 -39.99 -12.35
N GLY A 4 52.76 -38.78 -11.92
CA GLY A 4 53.97 -38.06 -12.30
C GLY A 4 54.84 -37.56 -11.13
N GLY A 5 54.62 -38.05 -9.90
CA GLY A 5 55.49 -37.73 -8.76
C GLY A 5 55.25 -36.36 -8.09
N ILE A 6 54.24 -35.60 -8.51
CA ILE A 6 53.81 -34.38 -7.81
C ILE A 6 52.79 -34.76 -6.73
N ASN A 7 53.14 -34.51 -5.48
CA ASN A 7 52.28 -34.68 -4.31
C ASN A 7 51.82 -33.32 -3.80
N THR A 8 50.51 -33.08 -3.81
CA THR A 8 49.88 -31.91 -3.19
C THR A 8 49.23 -32.34 -1.89
N HIS A 9 49.50 -31.59 -0.83
CA HIS A 9 48.83 -31.74 0.46
C HIS A 9 48.07 -30.45 0.79
N VAL A 10 46.81 -30.58 1.17
CA VAL A 10 45.96 -29.45 1.58
C VAL A 10 45.54 -29.72 3.01
N VAL A 11 45.85 -28.77 3.90
CA VAL A 11 45.35 -28.76 5.28
C VAL A 11 44.21 -27.76 5.33
N LEU A 12 43.05 -28.21 5.81
CA LEU A 12 41.90 -27.37 6.10
C LEU A 12 41.84 -27.17 7.61
N ASP A 13 41.70 -25.91 8.02
CA ASP A 13 41.49 -25.53 9.41
C ASP A 13 40.07 -24.96 9.56
N GLU A 14 39.54 -24.96 10.78
CA GLU A 14 38.25 -24.32 11.03
C GLU A 14 38.37 -22.80 10.85
N PRO A 15 37.36 -22.13 10.27
CA PRO A 15 37.36 -20.69 10.19
C PRO A 15 37.42 -20.12 11.61
N ALA A 16 38.47 -19.34 11.92
CA ALA A 16 38.66 -18.73 13.23
C ALA A 16 37.33 -18.16 13.74
N SER A 17 36.89 -18.60 14.93
CA SER A 17 35.57 -18.23 15.45
C SER A 17 35.48 -16.70 15.50
N ARG A 18 34.72 -16.09 14.59
CA ARG A 18 34.45 -14.66 14.67
C ARG A 18 33.71 -14.42 15.98
N ARG A 19 34.31 -13.63 16.85
CA ARG A 19 33.69 -13.21 18.12
C ARG A 19 32.30 -12.67 17.79
N ARG A 20 31.24 -13.31 18.30
CA ARG A 20 29.85 -12.88 18.08
C ARG A 20 29.72 -11.47 18.63
N THR A 21 29.71 -10.47 17.75
CA THR A 21 29.40 -9.10 18.14
C THR A 21 27.94 -9.07 18.56
N ALA A 22 27.61 -8.30 19.60
CA ALA A 22 26.23 -8.07 19.97
C ALA A 22 25.44 -7.59 18.73
N PRO A 23 24.19 -8.05 18.53
CA PRO A 23 23.37 -7.56 17.43
C PRO A 23 23.29 -6.03 17.50
N GLY A 24 23.39 -5.36 16.35
CA GLY A 24 23.16 -3.93 16.28
C GLY A 24 21.74 -3.59 16.76
N ARG A 25 21.51 -2.36 17.22
CA ARG A 25 20.20 -1.91 17.75
C ARG A 25 19.03 -2.30 16.86
N ARG A 26 19.15 -2.13 15.54
CA ARG A 26 18.10 -2.47 14.56
C ARG A 26 17.79 -3.97 14.54
N SER A 27 18.82 -4.83 14.55
CA SER A 27 18.63 -6.28 14.59
C SER A 27 17.98 -6.73 15.90
N ALA A 28 18.36 -6.12 17.03
CA ALA A 28 17.71 -6.38 18.32
C ALA A 28 16.23 -5.95 18.28
N THR A 29 15.91 -4.76 17.76
CA THR A 29 14.53 -4.29 17.60
C THR A 29 13.70 -5.23 16.71
N LEU A 30 14.26 -5.70 15.60
CA LEU A 30 13.56 -6.63 14.69
C LEU A 30 13.35 -8.01 15.34
N ALA A 31 14.34 -8.53 16.05
CA ALA A 31 14.24 -9.82 16.75
C ALA A 31 13.18 -9.80 17.89
N HIS A 32 12.91 -8.63 18.46
CA HIS A 32 11.86 -8.43 19.47
C HIS A 32 10.54 -7.91 18.87
N SER A 33 10.47 -7.72 17.55
CA SER A 33 9.25 -7.26 16.89
C SER A 33 8.26 -8.41 16.75
N LEU A 34 6.96 -8.09 16.79
CA LEU A 34 5.86 -9.05 16.58
C LEU A 34 5.73 -9.46 15.10
N GLN A 35 6.84 -9.66 14.39
CA GLN A 35 6.82 -10.03 12.98
C GLN A 35 6.29 -11.45 12.84
N ASP A 36 5.08 -11.55 12.30
CA ASP A 36 4.33 -12.79 12.10
C ASP A 36 4.36 -13.28 10.65
N ALA A 37 5.04 -12.53 9.77
CA ALA A 37 5.20 -12.87 8.36
C ALA A 37 6.58 -12.46 7.82
N GLU A 38 7.06 -13.21 6.82
CA GLU A 38 8.30 -12.96 6.09
C GLU A 38 8.05 -12.90 4.58
N LEU A 39 8.90 -12.17 3.87
CA LEU A 39 8.86 -12.05 2.41
C LEU A 39 10.01 -12.85 1.81
N LEU A 40 9.70 -13.95 1.13
CA LEU A 40 10.68 -14.73 0.37
C LEU A 40 10.65 -14.26 -1.09
N VAL A 41 11.82 -13.93 -1.63
CA VAL A 41 11.98 -13.39 -2.99
C VAL A 41 13.00 -14.22 -3.76
N VAL A 42 12.69 -14.56 -5.01
CA VAL A 42 13.56 -15.40 -5.85
C VAL A 42 13.62 -14.83 -7.25
N ASP A 43 14.80 -14.83 -7.86
CA ASP A 43 14.97 -14.49 -9.27
C ASP A 43 15.75 -15.55 -10.06
N ALA A 44 15.49 -15.61 -11.36
CA ALA A 44 16.20 -16.48 -12.29
C ALA A 44 16.20 -15.93 -13.72
N ASP A 45 17.08 -16.47 -14.55
CA ASP A 45 17.29 -16.08 -15.95
C ASP A 45 16.21 -16.64 -16.90
N SER A 46 15.50 -17.68 -16.47
CA SER A 46 14.48 -18.39 -17.24
C SER A 46 13.37 -18.94 -16.34
N PRO A 47 12.16 -19.18 -16.88
CA PRO A 47 11.07 -19.81 -16.13
C PRO A 47 11.47 -21.18 -15.54
N LYS A 48 12.21 -21.98 -16.32
CA LYS A 48 12.70 -23.29 -15.91
C LYS A 48 13.66 -23.20 -14.72
N ALA A 49 14.61 -22.27 -14.76
CA ALA A 49 15.54 -22.05 -13.65
C ALA A 49 14.82 -21.53 -12.40
N LEU A 50 13.83 -20.65 -12.56
CA LEU A 50 13.01 -20.16 -11.45
C LEU A 50 12.25 -21.31 -10.79
N ARG A 51 11.61 -22.17 -11.59
CA ARG A 51 10.90 -23.36 -11.12
C ARG A 51 11.79 -24.28 -10.30
N THR A 52 12.99 -24.58 -10.81
CA THR A 52 13.97 -25.41 -10.08
C THR A 52 14.33 -24.78 -8.74
N ARG A 53 14.64 -23.48 -8.70
CA ARG A 53 14.92 -22.78 -7.43
C ARG A 53 13.75 -22.83 -6.46
N LEU A 54 12.53 -22.60 -6.94
CA LEU A 54 11.35 -22.64 -6.08
C LEU A 54 11.14 -24.03 -5.46
N ALA A 55 11.34 -25.10 -6.23
CA ALA A 55 11.26 -26.47 -5.73
C ALA A 55 12.37 -26.79 -4.71
N GLU A 56 13.60 -26.33 -4.94
CA GLU A 56 14.71 -26.49 -3.99
C GLU A 56 14.45 -25.75 -2.67
N ILE A 57 13.95 -24.51 -2.75
CA ILE A 57 13.62 -23.71 -1.56
C ILE A 57 12.41 -24.33 -0.83
N ALA A 58 11.41 -24.84 -1.56
CA ALA A 58 10.26 -25.53 -0.95
C ALA A 58 10.71 -26.78 -0.16
N ALA A 59 11.59 -27.60 -0.74
CA ALA A 59 12.15 -28.77 -0.06
C ALA A 59 13.00 -28.37 1.16
N PHE A 60 13.79 -27.29 1.06
CA PHE A 60 14.60 -26.81 2.17
C PHE A 60 13.75 -26.24 3.30
N VAL A 61 12.76 -25.38 2.99
CA VAL A 61 11.99 -24.66 4.01
C VAL A 61 11.17 -25.61 4.89
N ALA A 62 10.78 -26.78 4.38
CA ALA A 62 10.15 -27.85 5.17
C ALA A 62 11.02 -28.36 6.33
N THR A 63 12.35 -28.12 6.28
CA THR A 63 13.30 -28.51 7.34
C THR A 63 13.66 -27.37 8.30
N VAL A 64 13.13 -26.17 8.05
CA VAL A 64 13.49 -24.93 8.74
C VAL A 64 12.51 -24.67 9.89
N SER A 65 13.00 -24.23 11.04
CA SER A 65 12.14 -23.81 12.17
C SER A 65 11.55 -22.41 11.95
N TYR A 66 10.48 -22.07 12.68
CA TYR A 66 9.88 -20.73 12.66
C TYR A 66 10.91 -19.61 12.83
N GLY A 67 11.88 -19.77 13.75
CA GLY A 67 12.90 -18.77 14.03
C GLY A 67 13.93 -18.57 12.90
N GLN A 68 13.99 -19.48 11.93
CA GLN A 68 14.95 -19.44 10.82
C GLN A 68 14.32 -18.92 9.52
N VAL A 69 13.00 -18.71 9.46
CA VAL A 69 12.32 -18.18 8.25
C VAL A 69 12.82 -16.76 7.94
N ALA A 70 13.08 -15.95 8.96
CA ALA A 70 13.67 -14.61 8.80
C ALA A 70 15.09 -14.67 8.21
N ASP A 71 15.90 -15.64 8.63
CA ASP A 71 17.25 -15.85 8.09
C ASP A 71 17.18 -16.33 6.62
N LEU A 72 16.21 -17.18 6.29
CA LEU A 72 15.93 -17.59 4.92
C LEU A 72 15.53 -16.40 4.05
N ALA A 73 14.57 -15.58 4.49
CA ALA A 73 14.15 -14.36 3.79
C ALA A 73 15.33 -13.41 3.52
N ALA A 74 16.15 -13.16 4.55
CA ALA A 74 17.34 -12.33 4.43
C ALA A 74 18.40 -12.94 3.50
N THR A 75 18.54 -14.26 3.46
CA THR A 75 19.48 -14.96 2.58
C THR A 75 19.03 -14.87 1.13
N LEU A 76 17.77 -15.20 0.84
CA LEU A 76 17.19 -15.11 -0.49
C LEU A 76 17.25 -13.68 -1.05
N GLN A 77 16.98 -12.67 -0.21
CA GLN A 77 17.12 -11.27 -0.60
C GLN A 77 18.56 -10.91 -1.02
N ARG A 78 19.57 -11.43 -0.31
CA ARG A 78 21.00 -11.20 -0.63
C ARG A 78 21.46 -11.95 -1.90
N GLU A 79 20.78 -13.04 -2.24
CA GLU A 79 21.08 -13.84 -3.43
C GLU A 79 20.47 -13.29 -4.72
N LEU A 80 19.57 -12.30 -4.63
CA LEU A 80 18.97 -11.68 -5.81
C LEU A 80 20.06 -11.11 -6.73
N ARG A 81 19.95 -11.43 -8.02
CA ARG A 81 20.89 -11.00 -9.08
C ARG A 81 20.28 -9.96 -10.02
N GLY A 82 19.04 -9.53 -9.76
CA GLY A 82 18.29 -8.61 -10.61
C GLY A 82 17.72 -9.27 -11.87
N LEU A 83 17.60 -10.60 -11.87
CA LEU A 83 17.19 -11.38 -13.05
C LEU A 83 15.71 -11.18 -13.40
N PRO A 84 15.30 -11.41 -14.66
CA PRO A 84 14.00 -11.00 -15.15
C PRO A 84 12.85 -11.87 -14.63
N HIS A 85 13.01 -13.17 -14.45
CA HIS A 85 11.94 -14.03 -13.94
C HIS A 85 11.96 -14.00 -12.42
N ARG A 86 10.85 -13.60 -11.79
CA ARG A 86 10.79 -13.34 -10.35
C ARG A 86 9.57 -13.97 -9.73
N ALA A 87 9.76 -14.47 -8.51
CA ALA A 87 8.69 -14.92 -7.64
C ALA A 87 8.83 -14.26 -6.26
N ALA A 88 7.69 -14.01 -5.62
CA ALA A 88 7.65 -13.50 -4.25
C ALA A 88 6.50 -14.15 -3.48
N VAL A 89 6.75 -14.56 -2.23
CA VAL A 89 5.72 -15.08 -1.33
C VAL A 89 5.81 -14.44 0.05
N VAL A 90 4.66 -14.04 0.60
CA VAL A 90 4.51 -13.60 1.99
C VAL A 90 4.02 -14.78 2.81
N VAL A 91 4.81 -15.21 3.78
CA VAL A 91 4.66 -16.49 4.48
C VAL A 91 4.61 -16.28 5.99
N THR A 92 3.74 -17.01 6.69
CA THR A 92 3.62 -16.93 8.16
C THR A 92 4.19 -18.15 8.89
N SER A 93 4.57 -19.19 8.15
CA SER A 93 5.20 -20.39 8.69
C SER A 93 6.01 -21.13 7.63
N PRO A 94 6.90 -22.06 8.03
CA PRO A 94 7.58 -22.95 7.09
C PRO A 94 6.63 -23.74 6.18
N GLU A 95 5.51 -24.23 6.72
CA GLU A 95 4.51 -25.00 5.96
C GLU A 95 3.73 -24.12 4.98
N ASP A 96 3.46 -22.85 5.34
CA ASP A 96 2.88 -21.88 4.40
C ASP A 96 3.85 -21.52 3.28
N ALA A 97 5.14 -21.39 3.60
CA ALA A 97 6.18 -21.17 2.61
C ALA A 97 6.30 -22.35 1.63
N GLU A 98 6.40 -23.57 2.14
CA GLU A 98 6.46 -24.78 1.31
C GLU A 98 5.27 -24.86 0.35
N ARG A 99 4.04 -24.74 0.87
CA ARG A 99 2.82 -24.78 0.05
C ARG A 99 2.82 -23.73 -1.06
N ARG A 100 3.17 -22.48 -0.75
CA ARG A 100 3.15 -21.38 -1.73
C ARG A 100 4.24 -21.51 -2.77
N LEU A 101 5.45 -21.89 -2.37
CA LEU A 101 6.58 -22.07 -3.28
C LEU A 101 6.34 -23.25 -4.24
N THR A 102 5.83 -24.37 -3.73
CA THR A 102 5.43 -25.53 -4.55
C THR A 102 4.35 -25.14 -5.55
N HIS A 103 3.31 -24.41 -5.11
CA HIS A 103 2.27 -23.93 -6.03
C HIS A 103 2.83 -23.06 -7.17
N LEU A 104 3.74 -22.12 -6.87
CA LEU A 104 4.37 -21.30 -7.90
C LEU A 104 5.26 -22.12 -8.85
N ALA A 105 5.93 -23.17 -8.34
CA ALA A 105 6.68 -24.10 -9.18
C ALA A 105 5.76 -24.91 -10.11
N ASP A 106 4.62 -25.38 -9.62
CA ASP A 106 3.63 -26.12 -10.42
C ASP A 106 3.04 -25.24 -11.53
N LEU A 107 2.75 -23.97 -11.24
CA LEU A 107 2.32 -22.99 -12.24
C LEU A 107 3.35 -22.83 -13.36
N LEU A 108 4.64 -22.69 -13.01
CA LEU A 108 5.71 -22.59 -14.00
C LEU A 108 5.85 -23.87 -14.85
N GLU A 109 5.65 -25.05 -14.25
CA GLU A 109 5.63 -26.32 -14.99
C GLU A 109 4.46 -26.38 -15.98
N ALA A 110 3.29 -25.87 -15.60
CA ALA A 110 2.13 -25.75 -16.47
C ALA A 110 2.28 -24.67 -17.56
N GLY A 111 3.39 -23.93 -17.59
CA GLY A 111 3.67 -22.88 -18.56
C GLY A 111 3.14 -21.49 -18.18
N GLU A 112 2.61 -21.33 -16.97
CA GLU A 112 2.16 -20.03 -16.45
C GLU A 112 3.37 -19.20 -16.01
N ASN A 113 3.50 -17.99 -16.57
CA ASN A 113 4.65 -17.11 -16.35
C ASN A 113 4.30 -15.82 -15.59
N ALA A 114 3.02 -15.64 -15.26
CA ALA A 114 2.53 -14.52 -14.49
C ALA A 114 1.38 -14.99 -13.60
N TYR A 115 1.43 -14.63 -12.32
CA TYR A 115 0.41 -15.00 -11.36
C TYR A 115 0.37 -14.00 -10.22
N THR A 116 -0.82 -13.69 -9.73
CA THR A 116 -1.05 -12.93 -8.51
C THR A 116 -2.16 -13.61 -7.75
N ALA A 117 -1.84 -14.14 -6.57
CA ALA A 117 -2.84 -14.78 -5.73
C ALA A 117 -3.90 -13.78 -5.27
N ALA A 118 -5.15 -14.22 -5.17
CA ALA A 118 -6.26 -13.40 -4.71
C ALA A 118 -6.08 -12.88 -3.27
N ASP A 119 -5.32 -13.60 -2.44
CA ASP A 119 -4.97 -13.18 -1.07
C ASP A 119 -3.82 -12.15 -1.03
N GLY A 120 -3.22 -11.83 -2.17
CA GLY A 120 -2.11 -10.88 -2.29
C GLY A 120 -0.80 -11.36 -1.67
N ARG A 121 -0.61 -12.67 -1.49
CA ARG A 121 0.58 -13.23 -0.81
C ARG A 121 1.50 -14.07 -1.69
N SER A 122 1.15 -14.35 -2.94
CA SER A 122 2.02 -15.06 -3.88
C SER A 122 2.02 -14.37 -5.24
N PHE A 123 3.21 -14.19 -5.80
CA PHE A 123 3.42 -13.45 -7.04
C PHE A 123 4.43 -14.18 -7.92
N LEU A 124 4.14 -14.24 -9.22
CA LEU A 124 5.03 -14.69 -10.27
C LEU A 124 4.99 -13.67 -11.40
N GLY A 125 6.14 -13.35 -11.98
CA GLY A 125 6.16 -12.46 -13.14
C GLY A 125 7.52 -12.34 -13.79
N ARG A 126 7.54 -11.55 -14.87
CA ARG A 126 8.75 -11.20 -15.60
C ARG A 126 8.96 -9.69 -15.58
N ALA A 127 10.08 -9.25 -15.01
CA ALA A 127 10.54 -7.88 -15.07
C ALA A 127 11.16 -7.60 -16.46
N THR A 128 10.59 -6.63 -17.18
CA THR A 128 11.10 -6.15 -18.48
C THR A 128 11.86 -4.82 -18.36
N GLY A 129 11.91 -4.25 -17.17
CA GLY A 129 12.57 -2.98 -16.87
C GLY A 129 12.13 -2.45 -15.51
N ARG A 130 12.54 -1.21 -15.20
CA ARG A 130 12.09 -0.52 -13.99
C ARG A 130 10.63 -0.09 -14.18
N ALA A 131 9.75 -0.55 -13.31
CA ALA A 131 8.35 -0.11 -13.31
C ALA A 131 8.25 1.38 -12.95
N ARG A 132 7.31 2.09 -13.59
CA ARG A 132 6.89 3.43 -13.14
C ARG A 132 5.77 3.27 -12.13
N VAL A 133 6.02 3.69 -10.89
CA VAL A 133 5.05 3.66 -9.80
C VAL A 133 4.43 5.04 -9.67
N GLY A 134 3.11 5.12 -9.50
CA GLY A 134 2.40 6.34 -9.17
C GLY A 134 1.78 6.22 -7.79
N PHE A 135 1.92 7.24 -6.94
CA PHE A 135 1.20 7.30 -5.67
C PHE A 135 -0.15 7.98 -5.85
N LEU A 136 -1.20 7.31 -5.37
CA LEU A 136 -2.55 7.87 -5.31
C LEU A 136 -2.89 8.17 -3.86
N PHE A 137 -3.14 9.43 -3.56
CA PHE A 137 -3.52 9.88 -2.23
C PHE A 137 -5.04 10.05 -2.14
N PRO A 138 -5.69 9.40 -1.16
CA PRO A 138 -7.13 9.40 -1.07
C PRO A 138 -7.70 10.75 -0.62
N GLY A 139 -8.94 11.01 -1.03
CA GLY A 139 -9.75 12.11 -0.54
C GLY A 139 -10.48 11.79 0.76
N GLN A 140 -11.45 12.65 1.09
CA GLN A 140 -12.32 12.47 2.25
C GLN A 140 -13.15 11.18 2.13
N GLY A 141 -13.34 10.47 3.25
CA GLY A 141 -14.05 9.18 3.32
C GLY A 141 -13.14 7.95 3.48
N SER A 142 -11.82 8.14 3.44
CA SER A 142 -10.86 7.04 3.61
C SER A 142 -10.49 6.79 5.07
N GLY A 143 -10.46 5.50 5.45
CA GLY A 143 -10.12 5.05 6.81
C GLY A 143 -11.15 5.46 7.87
N GLN A 144 -11.06 4.85 9.05
CA GLN A 144 -12.02 5.06 10.15
C GLN A 144 -11.35 5.26 11.52
N GLY A 145 -10.03 5.06 11.63
CA GLY A 145 -9.31 5.08 12.90
C GLY A 145 -8.18 6.10 12.96
N THR A 146 -7.93 6.65 14.14
CA THR A 146 -6.84 7.59 14.46
C THR A 146 -5.62 6.91 15.08
N GLY A 147 -5.68 5.59 15.34
CA GLY A 147 -4.63 4.85 16.03
C GLY A 147 -3.46 4.37 15.16
N GLY A 148 -3.47 4.60 13.85
CA GLY A 148 -2.40 4.16 12.92
C GLY A 148 -2.27 2.64 12.72
N GLY A 149 -3.05 1.83 13.44
CA GLY A 149 -3.25 0.40 13.19
C GLY A 149 -1.97 -0.43 13.22
N ALA A 150 -1.87 -1.39 12.30
CA ALA A 150 -0.72 -2.28 12.20
C ALA A 150 0.58 -1.52 11.85
N LEU A 151 0.49 -0.46 11.04
CA LEU A 151 1.66 0.33 10.65
C LEU A 151 2.29 1.03 11.86
N ARG A 152 1.48 1.66 12.73
CA ARG A 152 2.00 2.29 13.95
C ARG A 152 2.64 1.30 14.91
N ARG A 153 2.12 0.07 14.99
CA ARG A 153 2.74 -0.99 15.80
C ARG A 153 4.05 -1.49 15.21
N ARG A 154 4.21 -1.44 13.88
CA ARG A 154 5.36 -2.03 13.16
C ARG A 154 6.50 -1.06 12.89
N PHE A 155 6.20 0.21 12.66
CA PHE A 155 7.14 1.22 12.19
C PHE A 155 7.21 2.39 13.18
N PRO A 156 8.34 2.58 13.90
CA PRO A 156 8.52 3.69 14.83
C PRO A 156 8.30 5.06 14.18
N GLU A 157 8.66 5.20 12.91
CA GLU A 157 8.52 6.44 12.14
C GLU A 157 7.05 6.82 11.96
N VAL A 158 6.14 5.83 11.94
CA VAL A 158 4.69 6.04 11.90
C VAL A 158 4.17 6.52 13.25
N ALA A 159 4.68 5.97 14.36
CA ALA A 159 4.28 6.41 15.70
C ALA A 159 4.55 7.91 15.89
N GLU A 160 5.72 8.38 15.47
CA GLU A 160 6.11 9.80 15.55
C GLU A 160 5.12 10.73 14.81
N VAL A 161 4.69 10.35 13.61
CA VAL A 161 3.73 11.15 12.81
C VAL A 161 2.39 11.24 13.51
N PHE A 162 1.88 10.11 14.03
CA PHE A 162 0.61 10.07 14.73
C PHE A 162 0.66 10.83 16.07
N ASP A 163 1.78 10.77 16.78
CA ASP A 163 1.99 11.51 18.03
C ASP A 163 1.98 13.03 17.77
N ARG A 164 2.70 13.49 16.73
CA ARG A 164 2.69 14.91 16.33
C ARG A 164 1.33 15.40 15.86
N ALA A 165 0.60 14.58 15.10
CA ALA A 165 -0.71 14.96 14.61
C ALA A 165 -1.74 15.19 15.74
N ALA A 166 -1.51 14.58 16.91
CA ALA A 166 -2.35 14.73 18.11
C ALA A 166 -3.86 14.60 17.79
N LEU A 167 -4.19 13.55 17.04
CA LEU A 167 -5.55 13.29 16.59
C LEU A 167 -6.46 12.90 17.77
N PRO A 168 -7.76 13.25 17.73
CA PRO A 168 -8.72 12.82 18.73
C PRO A 168 -8.78 11.29 18.86
N ALA A 169 -8.80 10.78 20.09
CA ALA A 169 -8.93 9.34 20.36
C ALA A 169 -10.40 8.87 20.37
N THR A 170 -11.34 9.78 20.57
CA THR A 170 -12.78 9.52 20.71
C THR A 170 -13.60 10.62 20.02
N GLY A 171 -14.87 10.35 19.73
CA GLY A 171 -15.77 11.28 19.05
C GLY A 171 -16.17 10.78 17.67
N ASP A 172 -16.73 11.68 16.86
CA ASP A 172 -17.09 11.38 15.48
C ASP A 172 -15.85 11.39 14.57
N MET A 173 -15.39 10.20 14.17
CA MET A 173 -14.20 10.03 13.32
C MET A 173 -14.45 10.33 11.83
N VAL A 174 -15.72 10.53 11.44
CA VAL A 174 -16.11 10.91 10.08
C VAL A 174 -16.40 12.41 9.96
N ALA A 175 -16.51 13.13 11.07
CA ALA A 175 -16.60 14.58 11.09
C ALA A 175 -15.42 15.21 10.32
N THR A 176 -15.70 16.22 9.48
CA THR A 176 -14.75 16.74 8.48
C THR A 176 -13.47 17.30 9.11
N ASP A 177 -13.58 17.98 10.25
CA ASP A 177 -12.48 18.54 11.04
C ASP A 177 -11.58 17.48 11.69
N VAL A 178 -12.09 16.27 11.90
CA VAL A 178 -11.33 15.10 12.38
C VAL A 178 -10.79 14.28 11.22
N ALA A 179 -11.62 14.02 10.20
CA ALA A 179 -11.33 13.14 9.08
C ALA A 179 -10.19 13.67 8.21
N GLN A 180 -10.16 14.97 7.91
CA GLN A 180 -9.12 15.55 7.04
C GLN A 180 -7.70 15.43 7.63
N PRO A 181 -7.42 15.92 8.85
CA PRO A 181 -6.10 15.74 9.44
C PRO A 181 -5.77 14.26 9.65
N ARG A 182 -6.75 13.41 9.97
CA ARG A 182 -6.54 11.94 10.10
C ARG A 182 -6.07 11.30 8.78
N ILE A 183 -6.68 11.65 7.66
CA ILE A 183 -6.33 11.10 6.34
C ILE A 183 -4.95 11.61 5.88
N ALA A 184 -4.65 12.90 6.10
CA ALA A 184 -3.34 13.47 5.82
C ALA A 184 -2.24 12.80 6.67
N THR A 185 -2.50 12.57 7.97
CA THR A 185 -1.61 11.83 8.88
C THR A 185 -1.36 10.42 8.38
N GLY A 186 -2.40 9.70 7.95
CA GLY A 186 -2.28 8.36 7.38
C GLY A 186 -1.43 8.34 6.10
N SER A 187 -1.58 9.36 5.25
CA SER A 187 -0.79 9.52 4.03
C SER A 187 0.69 9.81 4.33
N ALA A 188 0.98 10.72 5.26
CA ALA A 188 2.34 11.01 5.71
C ALA A 188 3.01 9.78 6.36
N ALA A 189 2.27 9.05 7.20
CA ALA A 189 2.73 7.78 7.77
C ALA A 189 3.04 6.74 6.69
N GLY A 190 2.14 6.58 5.70
CA GLY A 190 2.36 5.68 4.56
C GLY A 190 3.61 6.05 3.78
N LEU A 191 3.82 7.34 3.52
CA LEU A 191 5.03 7.85 2.85
C LEU A 191 6.31 7.49 3.61
N ARG A 192 6.34 7.64 4.93
CA ARG A 192 7.51 7.24 5.74
C ARG A 192 7.81 5.75 5.64
N VAL A 193 6.77 4.91 5.62
CA VAL A 193 6.94 3.46 5.44
C VAL A 193 7.50 3.17 4.06
N LEU A 194 6.93 3.76 3.01
CA LEU A 194 7.39 3.57 1.63
C LEU A 194 8.85 4.03 1.44
N ASP A 195 9.22 5.17 2.04
CA ASP A 195 10.60 5.69 2.05
C ASP A 195 11.55 4.74 2.80
N SER A 196 11.15 4.22 3.96
CA SER A 196 11.94 3.22 4.70
C SER A 196 12.21 1.93 3.90
N LEU A 197 11.29 1.60 3.00
CA LEU A 197 11.36 0.48 2.05
C LEU A 197 12.04 0.86 0.72
N ARG A 198 12.45 2.13 0.56
CA ARG A 198 13.06 2.69 -0.65
C ARG A 198 12.19 2.54 -1.89
N LEU A 199 10.88 2.67 -1.73
CA LEU A 199 9.92 2.65 -2.83
C LEU A 199 9.76 4.06 -3.39
N GLU A 200 10.25 4.24 -4.61
CA GLU A 200 10.19 5.52 -5.33
C GLU A 200 9.04 5.53 -6.34
N ALA A 201 8.22 6.58 -6.30
CA ALA A 201 7.23 6.88 -7.33
C ALA A 201 7.77 7.91 -8.34
N SER A 202 7.24 7.88 -9.54
CA SER A 202 7.54 8.86 -10.61
C SER A 202 6.50 9.98 -10.69
N VAL A 203 5.33 9.78 -10.07
CA VAL A 203 4.22 10.72 -10.08
C VAL A 203 3.37 10.51 -8.83
N ALA A 204 2.71 11.57 -8.39
CA ALA A 204 1.65 11.50 -7.39
C ALA A 204 0.39 12.20 -7.90
N VAL A 205 -0.76 11.64 -7.55
CA VAL A 205 -2.07 12.26 -7.79
C VAL A 205 -2.85 12.20 -6.48
N GLY A 206 -3.45 13.31 -6.09
CA GLY A 206 -4.30 13.39 -4.91
C GLY A 206 -5.75 13.62 -5.31
N HIS A 207 -6.68 12.99 -4.60
CA HIS A 207 -8.11 13.28 -4.76
C HIS A 207 -8.55 14.30 -3.72
N SER A 208 -8.91 15.52 -4.14
CA SER A 208 -9.36 16.60 -3.23
C SER A 208 -8.34 16.83 -2.09
N LEU A 209 -8.67 16.44 -0.86
CA LEU A 209 -7.75 16.48 0.28
C LEU A 209 -6.39 15.82 -0.01
N GLY A 210 -6.39 14.72 -0.77
CA GLY A 210 -5.19 13.98 -1.11
C GLY A 210 -4.17 14.81 -1.89
N GLU A 211 -4.56 15.92 -2.53
CA GLU A 211 -3.63 16.81 -3.21
C GLU A 211 -2.62 17.44 -2.25
N LEU A 212 -3.02 17.72 -1.00
CA LEU A 212 -2.08 18.20 0.02
C LEU A 212 -0.97 17.17 0.26
N SER A 213 -1.33 15.87 0.35
CA SER A 213 -0.36 14.78 0.52
C SER A 213 0.52 14.61 -0.73
N ALA A 214 -0.04 14.80 -1.93
CA ALA A 214 0.72 14.75 -3.18
C ALA A 214 1.74 15.91 -3.27
N LEU A 215 1.34 17.13 -2.89
CA LEU A 215 2.22 18.30 -2.82
C LEU A 215 3.32 18.12 -1.77
N HIS A 216 2.99 17.53 -0.62
CA HIS A 216 3.97 17.15 0.39
C HIS A 216 5.00 16.14 -0.17
N TRP A 217 4.53 15.06 -0.80
CA TRP A 217 5.41 14.09 -1.44
C TRP A 217 6.32 14.72 -2.51
N ALA A 218 5.80 15.67 -3.28
CA ALA A 218 6.56 16.41 -4.28
C ALA A 218 7.56 17.43 -3.69
N GLY A 219 7.60 17.60 -2.36
CA GLY A 219 8.48 18.54 -1.67
C GLY A 219 8.00 19.99 -1.70
N ALA A 220 6.77 20.26 -2.14
CA ALA A 220 6.19 21.60 -2.13
C ALA A 220 5.69 22.04 -0.74
N LEU A 221 5.37 21.06 0.12
CA LEU A 221 4.99 21.26 1.52
C LEU A 221 5.86 20.37 2.41
N ASP A 222 6.32 20.89 3.54
CA ASP A 222 6.86 20.02 4.60
C ASP A 222 5.73 19.28 5.33
N GLU A 223 6.09 18.30 6.15
CA GLU A 223 5.12 17.43 6.83
C GLU A 223 4.27 18.22 7.85
N GLU A 224 4.86 19.20 8.53
CA GLU A 224 4.15 20.05 9.48
C GLU A 224 3.09 20.91 8.77
N THR A 225 3.46 21.52 7.65
CA THR A 225 2.56 22.32 6.81
C THR A 225 1.42 21.47 6.25
N LEU A 226 1.69 20.22 5.82
CA LEU A 226 0.65 19.28 5.40
C LEU A 226 -0.39 19.06 6.50
N LEU A 227 0.07 18.70 7.71
CA LEU A 227 -0.83 18.39 8.82
C LEU A 227 -1.63 19.63 9.26
N GLN A 228 -0.99 20.79 9.29
CA GLN A 228 -1.63 22.04 9.65
C GLN A 228 -2.64 22.49 8.58
N ALA A 229 -2.30 22.39 7.29
CA ALA A 229 -3.21 22.73 6.20
C ALA A 229 -4.46 21.84 6.23
N ALA A 230 -4.30 20.53 6.43
CA ALA A 230 -5.43 19.61 6.56
C ALA A 230 -6.31 19.93 7.78
N ARG A 231 -5.71 20.33 8.91
CA ARG A 231 -6.42 20.71 10.13
C ARG A 231 -7.21 22.02 9.95
N VAL A 232 -6.59 23.04 9.38
CA VAL A 232 -7.23 24.34 9.13
C VAL A 232 -8.36 24.18 8.12
N ARG A 233 -8.12 23.45 7.02
CA ARG A 233 -9.13 23.17 6.00
C ARG A 233 -10.31 22.38 6.56
N GLY A 234 -10.05 21.30 7.30
CA GLY A 234 -11.10 20.50 7.92
C GLY A 234 -11.99 21.32 8.86
N ARG A 235 -11.37 22.18 9.70
CA ARG A 235 -12.09 23.07 10.61
C ARG A 235 -12.91 24.12 9.87
N ALA A 236 -12.30 24.83 8.91
CA ALA A 236 -12.98 25.85 8.13
C ALA A 236 -14.21 25.28 7.39
N MET A 237 -14.08 24.07 6.83
CA MET A 237 -15.20 23.37 6.19
C MET A 237 -16.26 22.89 7.19
N ALA A 238 -15.90 22.57 8.43
CA ALA A 238 -16.87 22.22 9.46
C ALA A 238 -17.63 23.45 10.00
N GLU A 239 -16.96 24.61 10.09
CA GLU A 239 -17.52 25.82 10.71
C GLU A 239 -18.22 26.76 9.72
N HIS A 240 -17.86 26.73 8.44
CA HIS A 240 -18.28 27.75 7.48
C HIS A 240 -19.02 27.22 6.25
N SER A 241 -19.09 25.91 6.03
CA SER A 241 -19.85 25.36 4.90
C SER A 241 -21.35 25.50 5.13
N ALA A 242 -22.06 25.92 4.09
CA ALA A 242 -23.51 25.90 4.10
C ALA A 242 -24.03 24.45 4.05
N SER A 243 -25.27 24.26 4.49
CA SER A 243 -25.92 22.95 4.45
C SER A 243 -26.04 22.45 3.01
N GLY A 244 -25.54 21.24 2.76
CA GLY A 244 -25.53 20.62 1.44
C GLY A 244 -25.14 19.15 1.56
N THR A 245 -25.21 18.42 0.44
CA THR A 245 -24.83 17.01 0.39
C THR A 245 -24.24 16.68 -0.97
N MET A 246 -23.73 15.46 -1.10
CA MET A 246 -23.19 14.94 -2.36
C MET A 246 -23.81 13.58 -2.70
N ALA A 247 -23.79 13.23 -3.98
CA ALA A 247 -24.17 11.90 -4.47
C ALA A 247 -23.19 11.41 -5.56
N SER A 248 -22.88 10.12 -5.54
CA SER A 248 -22.18 9.43 -6.63
C SER A 248 -23.19 8.90 -7.62
N LEU A 249 -22.98 9.21 -8.90
CA LEU A 249 -23.74 8.71 -10.04
C LEU A 249 -22.88 7.70 -10.81
N GLY A 250 -23.46 6.54 -11.13
CA GLY A 250 -22.91 5.58 -12.09
C GLY A 250 -23.19 6.02 -13.52
N ALA A 251 -22.71 7.21 -13.88
CA ALA A 251 -22.92 7.83 -15.18
C ALA A 251 -21.72 8.70 -15.58
N LYS A 252 -21.46 8.75 -16.89
CA LYS A 252 -20.54 9.69 -17.54
C LYS A 252 -20.96 11.17 -17.38
N PRO A 253 -20.04 12.13 -17.58
CA PRO A 253 -20.28 13.57 -17.40
C PRO A 253 -21.53 14.11 -18.07
N GLU A 254 -21.73 13.80 -19.35
CA GLU A 254 -22.82 14.40 -20.14
C GLU A 254 -24.19 13.98 -19.60
N ARG A 255 -24.29 12.73 -19.13
CA ARG A 255 -25.53 12.22 -18.54
C ARG A 255 -25.77 12.79 -17.14
N ALA A 256 -24.71 13.05 -16.38
CA ALA A 256 -24.83 13.75 -15.10
C ALA A 256 -25.31 15.20 -15.30
N GLU A 257 -24.83 15.90 -16.33
CA GLU A 257 -25.27 17.25 -16.69
C GLU A 257 -26.78 17.30 -17.01
N GLU A 258 -27.28 16.30 -17.75
CA GLU A 258 -28.72 16.16 -18.02
C GLU A 258 -29.54 15.97 -16.73
N LEU A 259 -29.03 15.15 -15.78
CA LEU A 259 -29.72 14.90 -14.52
C LEU A 259 -29.79 16.13 -13.62
N ILE A 260 -28.75 16.96 -13.59
CA ILE A 260 -28.67 18.16 -12.74
C ILE A 260 -29.29 19.41 -13.38
N THR A 261 -29.72 19.34 -14.64
CA THR A 261 -30.26 20.50 -15.38
C THR A 261 -31.43 21.16 -14.62
N GLY A 262 -31.31 22.47 -14.39
CA GLY A 262 -32.32 23.28 -13.70
C GLY A 262 -32.33 23.15 -12.16
N LEU A 263 -31.30 22.54 -11.58
CA LEU A 263 -31.07 22.43 -10.14
C LEU A 263 -29.83 23.25 -9.74
N ASP A 264 -29.71 23.63 -8.47
CA ASP A 264 -28.51 24.26 -7.91
C ASP A 264 -27.45 23.20 -7.55
N VAL A 265 -27.10 22.38 -8.53
CA VAL A 265 -26.18 21.24 -8.35
C VAL A 265 -25.07 21.35 -9.37
N VAL A 266 -23.84 21.06 -8.94
CA VAL A 266 -22.65 21.02 -9.79
C VAL A 266 -22.05 19.62 -9.80
N ILE A 267 -21.25 19.32 -10.84
CA ILE A 267 -20.37 18.15 -10.83
C ILE A 267 -19.14 18.49 -9.98
N ALA A 268 -19.00 17.81 -8.86
CA ALA A 268 -17.91 17.97 -7.89
C ALA A 268 -16.71 17.05 -8.15
N GLY A 269 -16.87 16.02 -8.99
CA GLY A 269 -15.78 15.10 -9.29
C GLY A 269 -16.05 14.17 -10.47
N TYR A 270 -14.99 13.95 -11.25
CA TYR A 270 -14.93 12.99 -12.36
C TYR A 270 -14.05 11.81 -11.93
N ASN A 271 -14.65 10.79 -11.31
CA ASN A 271 -13.90 9.69 -10.70
C ASN A 271 -13.59 8.55 -11.70
N GLY A 272 -14.28 8.53 -12.83
CA GLY A 272 -14.02 7.59 -13.92
C GLY A 272 -14.93 7.86 -15.13
N PRO A 273 -14.76 7.10 -16.23
CA PRO A 273 -15.55 7.29 -17.44
C PRO A 273 -17.07 7.19 -17.23
N GLU A 274 -17.49 6.34 -16.28
CA GLU A 274 -18.90 6.10 -15.94
C GLU A 274 -19.18 6.41 -14.46
N GLN A 275 -18.36 7.26 -13.82
CA GLN A 275 -18.54 7.62 -12.42
C GLN A 275 -18.32 9.11 -12.18
N THR A 276 -19.39 9.79 -11.82
CA THR A 276 -19.40 11.22 -11.51
C THR A 276 -19.93 11.46 -10.10
N VAL A 277 -19.48 12.53 -9.46
CA VAL A 277 -19.99 12.97 -8.15
C VAL A 277 -20.60 14.34 -8.33
N VAL A 278 -21.81 14.51 -7.82
CA VAL A 278 -22.54 15.78 -7.82
C VAL A 278 -22.70 16.32 -6.41
N ALA A 279 -22.74 17.63 -6.26
CA ALA A 279 -22.84 18.34 -4.98
C ALA A 279 -23.78 19.55 -5.09
N GLY A 280 -24.59 19.78 -4.06
CA GLY A 280 -25.52 20.91 -3.98
C GLY A 280 -26.42 20.85 -2.74
N PRO A 281 -27.48 21.67 -2.67
CA PRO A 281 -28.48 21.63 -1.62
C PRO A 281 -29.11 20.24 -1.46
N VAL A 282 -29.51 19.90 -0.24
CA VAL A 282 -30.05 18.57 0.08
C VAL A 282 -31.26 18.22 -0.79
N GLY A 283 -32.22 19.14 -0.92
CA GLY A 283 -33.44 18.90 -1.70
C GLY A 283 -33.17 18.69 -3.20
N ASP A 284 -32.17 19.39 -3.74
CA ASP A 284 -31.83 19.28 -5.16
C ASP A 284 -31.08 17.97 -5.44
N ILE A 285 -30.21 17.51 -4.53
CA ILE A 285 -29.61 16.18 -4.64
C ILE A 285 -30.66 15.07 -4.53
N GLU A 286 -31.69 15.24 -3.70
CA GLU A 286 -32.82 14.29 -3.63
C GLU A 286 -33.63 14.26 -4.94
N GLU A 287 -33.80 15.40 -5.62
CA GLU A 287 -34.36 15.43 -6.98
C GLU A 287 -33.44 14.73 -7.98
N VAL A 288 -32.12 14.93 -7.92
CA VAL A 288 -31.17 14.17 -8.77
C VAL A 288 -31.31 12.67 -8.55
N GLN A 289 -31.43 12.21 -7.30
CA GLN A 289 -31.66 10.80 -6.99
C GLN A 289 -32.94 10.27 -7.66
N ARG A 290 -34.05 11.00 -7.57
CA ARG A 290 -35.31 10.63 -8.24
C ARG A 290 -35.23 10.66 -9.76
N ARG A 291 -34.44 11.56 -10.35
CA ARG A 291 -34.18 11.57 -11.81
C ARG A 291 -33.33 10.39 -12.25
N ALA A 292 -32.30 10.06 -11.47
CA ALA A 292 -31.44 8.92 -11.71
C ALA A 292 -32.21 7.61 -11.64
N GLU A 293 -33.07 7.43 -10.63
CA GLU A 293 -33.93 6.25 -10.49
C GLU A 293 -34.88 6.07 -11.68
N ARG A 294 -35.57 7.14 -12.11
CA ARG A 294 -36.42 7.12 -13.33
C ARG A 294 -35.66 6.80 -14.60
N SER A 295 -34.34 7.02 -14.60
CA SER A 295 -33.45 6.80 -15.72
C SER A 295 -32.65 5.51 -15.60
N GLU A 296 -32.94 4.69 -14.58
CA GLU A 296 -32.22 3.44 -14.26
C GLU A 296 -30.70 3.64 -14.05
N ILE A 297 -30.31 4.82 -13.55
CA ILE A 297 -28.92 5.17 -13.23
C ILE A 297 -28.67 4.94 -11.74
N ALA A 298 -27.62 4.19 -11.43
CA ALA A 298 -27.19 3.99 -10.06
C ALA A 298 -26.81 5.33 -9.41
N CYS A 299 -27.44 5.65 -8.27
CA CYS A 299 -27.16 6.87 -7.52
C CYS A 299 -27.06 6.56 -6.03
N THR A 300 -25.95 6.96 -5.40
CA THR A 300 -25.70 6.72 -3.97
C THR A 300 -25.35 8.04 -3.30
N ARG A 301 -26.17 8.45 -2.32
CA ARG A 301 -25.85 9.61 -1.47
C ARG A 301 -24.59 9.32 -0.65
N LEU A 302 -23.65 10.26 -0.65
CA LEU A 302 -22.41 10.12 0.08
C LEU A 302 -22.61 10.49 1.55
N ASN A 303 -21.97 9.74 2.45
CA ASN A 303 -21.99 10.03 3.88
C ASN A 303 -21.02 11.19 4.20
N VAL A 304 -21.40 12.40 3.79
CA VAL A 304 -20.65 13.64 4.01
C VAL A 304 -21.59 14.69 4.58
N SER A 305 -21.03 15.62 5.36
CA SER A 305 -21.82 16.66 6.04
C SER A 305 -22.12 17.88 5.18
N HIS A 306 -21.43 18.06 4.04
CA HIS A 306 -21.55 19.24 3.18
C HIS A 306 -21.39 18.91 1.69
N ALA A 307 -21.72 19.88 0.83
CA ALA A 307 -21.58 19.81 -0.62
C ALA A 307 -20.19 20.30 -1.08
N PHE A 308 -19.16 19.49 -0.90
CA PHE A 308 -17.78 19.89 -1.26
C PHE A 308 -17.62 20.15 -2.76
N HIS A 309 -16.71 21.06 -3.11
CA HIS A 309 -16.45 21.50 -4.49
C HIS A 309 -17.69 22.09 -5.18
N SER A 310 -18.54 22.75 -4.40
CA SER A 310 -19.68 23.52 -4.88
C SER A 310 -19.60 24.96 -4.38
N PRO A 311 -20.52 25.84 -4.79
CA PRO A 311 -20.63 27.19 -4.22
C PRO A 311 -21.00 27.25 -2.72
N LEU A 312 -21.36 26.12 -2.08
CA LEU A 312 -21.80 26.00 -0.68
C LEU A 312 -20.66 25.69 0.32
#